data_AF-A0AAW9L4N6-F1
#
_entry.id   AF-A0AAW9L4N6-F1
#
_cell.length_a   1.000
_cell.length_b   1.000
_cell.length_c   1.000
_cell.angle_alpha   90.00
_cell.angle_beta   90.00
_cell.angle_gamma   90.00
#
_symmetry.space_group_name_H-M   'P 1'
#
loop_
_entity.id
_entity.type
_entity.pdbx_description
1 polymer ?
#
loop_
_entity_poly.entity_id
_entity_poly.type
_entity_poly.pdbx_seq_one_letter_code
_entity_poly.pdbx_strand_id
1 'polypeptide(L)'
;MPDSMSEYLQQDMECEGLLECVHGLKELDKDVFGVLAETGEPLTVDEIADAVEKERSTAYRSVQRLLQVGLIQKEQVNYDQGGYYHVYRQTAGDEMATEMQRLLNDWYAQMGQLITEFREKYDDPGQATPDQ
;
A
#
# COMPACT_ATOMS: atom_id res chain seq x y z
N MET A 1 3.89 5.89 20.99
CA MET A 1 3.13 6.97 20.34
C MET A 1 3.38 6.79 18.85
N PRO A 2 2.37 6.82 17.97
CA PRO A 2 2.68 6.89 16.54
C PRO A 2 3.43 8.21 16.30
N ASP A 3 4.59 8.15 15.62
CA ASP A 3 5.32 9.37 15.29
C ASP A 3 4.45 10.25 14.38
N SER A 4 4.64 11.56 14.49
CA SER A 4 3.91 12.50 13.65
C SER A 4 4.28 12.30 12.18
N MET A 5 3.35 12.57 11.26
CA MET A 5 3.61 12.50 9.82
C MET A 5 4.81 13.39 9.42
N SER A 6 5.06 14.48 10.16
CA SER A 6 6.24 15.32 10.01
C SER A 6 7.55 14.67 10.45
N GLU A 7 7.55 13.81 11.46
CA GLU A 7 8.75 13.09 11.93
C GLU A 7 9.12 11.97 10.95
N TYR A 8 8.14 11.24 10.40
CA TYR A 8 8.37 10.23 9.37
C TYR A 8 8.95 10.82 8.08
N LEU A 9 8.47 11.99 7.65
CA LEU A 9 8.97 12.66 6.44
C LEU A 9 10.38 13.27 6.59
N GLN A 10 10.88 13.43 7.82
CA GLN A 10 12.19 14.04 8.11
C GLN A 10 13.33 13.02 8.26
N GLN A 11 13.02 11.74 8.45
CA GLN A 11 14.02 10.68 8.33
C GLN A 11 14.33 10.47 6.85
N ASP A 12 15.61 10.32 6.48
CA ASP A 12 16.03 10.01 5.11
C ASP A 12 15.32 8.72 4.64
N MET A 13 14.21 8.87 3.90
CA MET A 13 13.39 7.75 3.44
C MET A 13 14.06 7.08 2.24
N GLU A 14 14.63 5.90 2.44
CA GLU A 14 14.99 4.99 1.35
C GLU A 14 13.71 4.38 0.73
N CYS A 15 13.80 3.88 -0.51
CA CYS A 15 12.65 3.37 -1.28
C CYS A 15 11.82 2.32 -0.52
N GLU A 16 12.49 1.49 0.28
CA GLU A 16 11.88 0.46 1.13
C GLU A 16 11.13 1.05 2.34
N GLY A 17 11.57 2.21 2.85
CA GLY A 17 10.88 2.97 3.89
C GLY A 17 9.65 3.74 3.37
N LEU A 18 9.67 4.14 2.09
CA LEU A 18 8.49 4.69 1.41
C LEU A 18 7.35 3.67 1.33
N LEU A 19 7.68 2.40 1.06
CA LEU A 19 6.69 1.32 1.02
C LEU A 19 6.02 1.10 2.38
N GLU A 20 6.75 1.21 3.49
CA GLU A 20 6.14 1.14 4.83
C GLU A 20 5.26 2.34 5.11
N CYS A 21 5.76 3.55 4.85
CA CYS A 21 5.07 4.78 5.23
C CYS A 21 3.82 5.04 4.38
N VAL A 22 3.87 4.75 3.09
CA VAL A 22 2.76 5.00 2.16
C VAL A 22 1.75 3.87 2.18
N HIS A 23 2.19 2.62 2.33
CA HIS A 23 1.33 1.45 2.16
C HIS A 23 1.06 0.67 3.45
N GLY A 24 1.71 1.01 4.58
CA GLY A 24 1.50 0.34 5.86
C GLY A 24 1.91 -1.13 5.86
N LEU A 25 2.92 -1.47 5.05
CA LEU A 25 3.38 -2.84 4.87
C LEU A 25 4.03 -3.40 6.14
N LYS A 26 3.78 -4.68 6.40
CA LYS A 26 4.47 -5.44 7.46
C LYS A 26 5.78 -6.02 6.93
N GLU A 27 6.68 -6.49 7.80
CA GLU A 27 7.90 -7.21 7.37
C GLU A 27 7.60 -8.34 6.39
N LEU A 28 6.60 -9.18 6.70
CA LEU A 28 6.20 -10.25 5.78
C LEU A 28 5.78 -9.74 4.39
N ASP A 29 5.19 -8.55 4.30
CA ASP A 29 4.80 -7.97 3.02
C ASP A 29 6.02 -7.57 2.20
N LYS A 30 7.09 -7.10 2.87
CA LYS A 30 8.38 -6.86 2.23
C LYS A 30 9.03 -8.16 1.77
N ASP A 31 9.01 -9.20 2.61
CA ASP A 31 9.59 -10.51 2.26
C ASP A 31 8.90 -11.09 1.02
N VAL A 32 7.57 -11.07 0.99
CA VAL A 32 6.78 -11.54 -0.17
C VAL A 32 7.08 -10.72 -1.42
N PHE A 33 7.18 -9.39 -1.29
CA PHE A 33 7.54 -8.52 -2.41
C PHE A 33 8.98 -8.78 -2.90
N GLY A 34 9.92 -8.98 -2.00
CA GLY A 34 11.31 -9.32 -2.29
C GLY A 34 11.43 -10.63 -3.06
N VAL A 35 10.73 -11.68 -2.63
CA VAL A 35 10.69 -12.97 -3.36
C VAL A 35 10.22 -12.80 -4.80
N LEU A 36 9.17 -12.00 -5.02
CA LEU A 36 8.65 -11.73 -6.36
C LEU A 36 9.63 -10.89 -7.21
N ALA A 37 10.35 -9.96 -6.60
CA ALA A 37 11.34 -9.12 -7.26
C ALA A 37 12.61 -9.92 -7.64
N GLU A 38 13.09 -10.78 -6.74
CA GLU A 38 14.30 -11.58 -6.94
C GLU A 38 14.11 -12.71 -7.94
N THR A 39 12.94 -13.36 -7.92
CA THR A 39 12.65 -14.46 -8.85
C THR A 39 12.47 -13.93 -10.28
N GLY A 40 11.83 -12.77 -10.44
CA GLY A 40 11.54 -12.17 -11.76
C GLY A 40 10.49 -12.92 -12.58
N GLU A 41 9.96 -14.03 -12.06
CA GLU A 41 8.92 -14.86 -12.70
C GLU A 41 7.61 -14.80 -11.90
N PRO A 42 6.44 -14.97 -12.54
CA PRO A 42 5.16 -15.01 -11.84
C PRO A 42 5.04 -16.26 -10.96
N LEU A 43 4.71 -16.06 -9.68
CA LEU A 43 4.58 -17.14 -8.69
C LEU A 43 3.15 -17.32 -8.20
N THR A 44 2.77 -18.55 -7.90
CA THR A 44 1.53 -18.87 -7.19
C THR A 44 1.62 -18.50 -5.71
N VAL A 45 0.47 -18.41 -5.03
CA VAL A 45 0.45 -18.18 -3.57
C VAL A 45 1.15 -19.32 -2.82
N ASP A 46 1.08 -20.53 -3.33
CA ASP A 46 1.71 -21.70 -2.72
C ASP A 46 3.24 -21.60 -2.82
N GLU A 47 3.78 -21.25 -3.99
CA GLU A 47 5.23 -21.01 -4.16
C GLU A 47 5.72 -19.83 -3.32
N ILE A 48 4.95 -18.75 -3.24
CA ILE A 48 5.27 -17.61 -2.38
C ILE A 48 5.32 -18.05 -0.91
N ALA A 49 4.33 -18.83 -0.45
CA ALA A 49 4.24 -19.29 0.93
C ALA A 49 5.44 -20.16 1.32
N ASP A 50 5.84 -21.05 0.42
CA ASP A 50 7.02 -21.90 0.60
C ASP A 50 8.30 -21.06 0.67
N ALA A 51 8.45 -20.06 -0.21
CA ALA A 51 9.62 -19.18 -0.25
C ALA A 51 9.80 -18.31 1.00
N VAL A 52 8.70 -17.83 1.61
CA VAL A 52 8.74 -17.04 2.85
C VAL A 52 8.59 -17.89 4.12
N GLU A 53 8.60 -19.21 3.99
CA GLU A 53 8.45 -20.18 5.09
C GLU A 53 7.22 -19.89 5.98
N LYS A 54 6.08 -19.57 5.35
CA LYS A 54 4.80 -19.33 6.03
C LYS A 54 3.71 -20.24 5.53
N GLU A 55 2.69 -20.40 6.37
CA GLU A 55 1.44 -21.01 5.92
C GLU A 55 0.81 -20.21 4.78
N ARG A 56 0.25 -20.94 3.80
CA ARG A 56 -0.46 -20.40 2.65
C ARG A 56 -1.46 -19.29 2.99
N SER A 57 -2.22 -19.43 4.08
CA SER A 57 -3.23 -18.44 4.48
C SER A 57 -2.62 -17.10 4.94
N THR A 58 -1.39 -17.15 5.45
CA THR A 58 -0.63 -16.00 5.94
C THR A 58 0.03 -15.30 4.76
N ALA A 59 0.67 -16.05 3.86
CA ALA A 59 1.18 -15.53 2.60
C ALA A 59 0.07 -14.91 1.74
N TYR A 60 -1.08 -15.58 1.61
CA TYR A 60 -2.23 -15.06 0.87
C TYR A 60 -2.68 -13.69 1.38
N ARG A 61 -2.74 -13.50 2.71
CA ARG A 61 -3.10 -12.20 3.30
C ARG A 61 -2.09 -11.11 2.96
N SER A 62 -0.82 -11.46 2.85
CA SER A 62 0.24 -10.54 2.42
C SER A 62 0.10 -10.19 0.93
N VAL A 63 -0.04 -11.19 0.07
CA VAL A 63 -0.32 -11.03 -1.37
C VAL A 63 -1.54 -10.14 -1.62
N GLN A 64 -2.63 -10.32 -0.87
CA GLN A 64 -3.82 -9.47 -1.00
C GLN A 64 -3.56 -8.00 -0.64
N ARG A 65 -2.74 -7.73 0.40
CA ARG A 65 -2.35 -6.36 0.76
C ARG A 65 -1.52 -5.73 -0.35
N LEU A 66 -0.51 -6.45 -0.85
CA LEU A 66 0.35 -5.98 -1.94
C LEU A 66 -0.43 -5.71 -3.23
N LEU A 67 -1.41 -6.55 -3.56
CA LEU A 67 -2.34 -6.32 -4.67
C LEU A 67 -3.16 -5.05 -4.48
N GLN A 68 -3.70 -4.86 -3.27
CA GLN A 68 -4.55 -3.71 -2.95
C GLN A 68 -3.79 -2.39 -3.12
N VAL A 69 -2.50 -2.37 -2.82
CA VAL A 69 -1.66 -1.18 -2.95
C VAL A 69 -0.94 -1.09 -4.31
N GLY A 70 -1.20 -2.01 -5.23
CA GLY A 70 -0.68 -1.97 -6.59
C GLY A 70 0.79 -2.37 -6.77
N LEU A 71 1.44 -2.92 -5.74
CA LEU A 71 2.85 -3.32 -5.80
C LEU A 71 3.06 -4.63 -6.58
N ILE A 72 2.02 -5.45 -6.66
CA ILE A 72 2.03 -6.69 -7.45
C ILE A 72 0.79 -6.76 -8.32
N GLN A 73 0.86 -7.56 -9.37
CA GLN A 73 -0.25 -7.82 -10.30
C GLN A 73 -0.65 -9.29 -10.23
N LYS A 74 -1.93 -9.56 -10.50
CA LYS A 74 -2.49 -10.91 -10.55
C LYS A 74 -2.78 -11.28 -12.00
N GLU A 75 -2.28 -12.44 -12.42
CA GLU A 75 -2.54 -13.00 -13.74
C GLU A 75 -3.22 -14.36 -13.63
N GLN A 76 -4.05 -14.69 -14.61
CA GLN A 76 -4.68 -15.99 -14.72
C GLN A 76 -3.97 -16.79 -15.80
N VAL A 77 -3.46 -17.97 -15.42
CA VAL A 77 -2.85 -18.92 -16.34
C VAL A 77 -3.81 -20.09 -16.53
N ASN A 78 -4.14 -20.39 -17.79
CA ASN A 78 -5.07 -21.47 -18.15
C ASN A 78 -4.27 -22.73 -18.49
N TYR A 79 -4.76 -23.89 -18.05
CA TYR A 79 -4.18 -25.17 -18.45
C TYR A 79 -4.70 -25.60 -19.82
N ASP A 80 -3.87 -26.32 -20.59
CA ASP A 80 -4.24 -26.87 -21.90
C ASP A 80 -5.44 -27.82 -21.84
N GLN A 81 -5.63 -28.51 -20.69
CA GLN A 81 -6.70 -29.49 -20.48
C GLN A 81 -7.94 -28.90 -19.77
N GLY A 82 -7.98 -27.57 -19.62
CA GLY A 82 -9.04 -26.86 -18.90
C GLY A 82 -8.71 -26.62 -17.42
N GLY A 83 -9.34 -25.58 -16.85
CA GLY A 83 -9.01 -25.05 -15.53
C GLY A 83 -8.02 -23.88 -15.61
N TYR A 84 -7.84 -23.19 -14.48
CA TYR A 84 -6.93 -22.06 -14.37
C TYR A 84 -6.34 -21.97 -12.97
N TYR A 85 -5.20 -21.31 -12.88
CA TYR A 85 -4.59 -20.92 -11.61
C TYR A 85 -4.18 -19.45 -11.67
N HIS A 86 -3.85 -18.91 -10.50
CA HIS A 86 -3.45 -17.51 -10.37
C HIS A 86 -1.98 -17.43 -9.99
N VAL A 87 -1.27 -16.59 -10.74
CA VAL A 87 0.11 -16.21 -10.46
C VAL A 87 0.16 -14.72 -10.17
N TYR A 88 1.22 -14.33 -9.48
CA TYR A 88 1.46 -12.99 -9.03
C TYR A 88 2.87 -12.59 -9.43
N ARG A 89 3.03 -11.37 -9.89
CA ARG A 89 4.35 -10.81 -10.23
C ARG A 89 4.45 -9.37 -9.75
N GLN A 90 5.66 -8.88 -9.62
CA GLN A 90 5.92 -7.49 -9.32
C GLN A 90 5.31 -6.57 -10.40
N THR A 91 4.71 -5.47 -9.97
CA THR A 91 4.33 -4.36 -10.86
C THR A 91 5.60 -3.67 -11.37
N ALA A 92 5.59 -3.18 -12.61
CA ALA A 92 6.76 -2.48 -13.15
C ALA A 92 7.07 -1.21 -12.34
N GLY A 93 8.36 -0.85 -12.21
CA GLY A 93 8.79 0.30 -11.40
C GLY A 93 8.08 1.61 -11.74
N ASP A 94 7.95 1.93 -13.03
CA ASP A 94 7.26 3.14 -13.50
C ASP A 94 5.76 3.13 -13.16
N GLU A 95 5.12 1.96 -13.23
CA GLU A 95 3.70 1.79 -12.87
C GLU A 95 3.51 1.97 -11.35
N MET A 96 4.42 1.41 -10.53
CA MET A 96 4.39 1.60 -9.07
C MET A 96 4.59 3.08 -8.71
N ALA A 97 5.57 3.75 -9.31
CA ALA A 97 5.82 5.17 -9.07
C ALA A 97 4.61 6.03 -9.45
N THR A 98 3.94 5.70 -10.56
CA THR A 98 2.71 6.39 -10.99
C THR A 98 1.59 6.21 -9.97
N GLU A 99 1.39 5.00 -9.44
CA GLU A 99 0.35 4.76 -8.43
C GLU A 99 0.67 5.46 -7.10
N MET A 100 1.94 5.46 -6.67
CA MET A 100 2.37 6.23 -5.49
C MET A 100 2.07 7.73 -5.66
N GLN A 101 2.36 8.30 -6.83
CA GLN A 101 2.06 9.69 -7.11
C GLN A 101 0.54 9.97 -7.08
N ARG A 102 -0.27 9.04 -7.58
CA ARG A 102 -1.74 9.13 -7.54
C ARG A 102 -2.25 9.13 -6.10
N LEU A 103 -1.77 8.21 -5.27
CA LEU A 103 -2.14 8.14 -3.84
C LEU A 103 -1.77 9.41 -3.07
N LEU A 104 -0.57 9.96 -3.31
CA LEU A 104 -0.15 11.23 -2.69
C LEU A 104 -1.06 12.40 -3.09
N ASN A 105 -1.46 12.46 -4.36
CA ASN A 105 -2.40 13.49 -4.83
C ASN A 105 -3.80 13.32 -4.20
N ASP A 106 -4.28 12.09 -4.05
CA ASP A 106 -5.55 11.79 -3.40
C ASP A 106 -5.54 12.24 -1.93
N TRP A 107 -4.44 12.00 -1.21
CA TRP A 107 -4.28 12.49 0.16
C TRP A 107 -4.16 14.00 0.23
N TYR A 108 -3.43 14.64 -0.68
CA TYR A 108 -3.34 16.10 -0.75
C TYR A 108 -4.73 16.73 -0.89
N ALA A 109 -5.58 16.19 -1.77
CA ALA A 109 -6.95 16.64 -1.94
C ALA A 109 -7.78 16.46 -0.66
N GLN A 110 -7.70 15.29 -0.02
CA GLN A 110 -8.41 15.00 1.24
C GLN A 110 -7.98 15.94 2.39
N MET A 111 -6.67 16.16 2.55
CA MET A 111 -6.15 17.09 3.57
C MET A 111 -6.60 18.53 3.29
N GLY A 112 -6.61 18.94 2.02
CA GLY A 112 -7.13 20.24 1.61
C GLY A 112 -8.61 20.44 1.98
N GLN A 113 -9.43 19.40 1.83
CA GLN A 113 -10.83 19.42 2.27
C GLN A 113 -10.93 19.55 3.80
N LEU A 114 -10.20 18.73 4.56
CA LEU A 114 -10.21 18.78 6.03
C LEU A 114 -9.76 20.15 6.56
N ILE A 115 -8.76 20.79 5.93
CA ILE A 115 -8.33 22.14 6.28
C ILE A 115 -9.43 23.17 5.99
N THR A 116 -10.18 23.00 4.89
CA THR A 116 -11.31 23.87 4.55
C THR A 116 -12.43 23.73 5.57
N GLU A 117 -12.81 22.51 5.92
CA GLU A 117 -13.80 22.21 6.97
C GLU A 117 -13.35 22.75 8.34
N PHE A 118 -12.06 22.63 8.66
CA PHE A 118 -11.49 23.22 9.87
C PHE A 118 -11.64 24.73 9.87
N ARG A 119 -11.33 25.41 8.75
CA ARG A 119 -11.50 26.85 8.63
C ARG A 119 -12.96 27.23 8.83
N GLU A 120 -13.90 26.62 8.13
CA GLU A 120 -15.33 26.90 8.29
C GLU A 120 -15.82 26.73 9.73
N LYS A 121 -15.31 25.73 10.45
CA LYS A 121 -15.66 25.47 11.84
C LYS A 121 -15.14 26.53 12.82
N TYR A 122 -13.98 27.13 12.55
CA TYR A 122 -13.27 28.00 13.50
C TYR A 122 -13.14 29.47 13.05
N ASP A 123 -13.46 29.82 11.80
CA ASP A 123 -13.56 31.20 11.28
C ASP A 123 -14.96 31.83 11.49
N ASP A 124 -15.88 31.18 12.23
CA ASP A 124 -17.11 31.82 12.68
C ASP A 124 -16.93 32.46 14.08
N PRO A 125 -16.59 33.76 14.18
CA PRO A 125 -16.59 34.49 15.46
C PRO A 125 -17.99 34.68 16.08
N GLY A 126 -19.05 34.10 15.49
CA GLY A 126 -20.45 34.33 15.84
C GLY A 126 -21.11 33.34 16.83
N GLN A 127 -20.45 32.27 17.27
CA GLN A 127 -21.01 31.36 18.31
C GLN A 127 -20.47 31.62 19.73
N ALA A 128 -20.14 32.87 20.04
CA ALA A 128 -20.20 33.34 21.42
C ALA A 128 -21.66 33.68 21.75
N THR A 129 -22.45 32.67 22.10
CA THR A 129 -23.80 32.87 22.64
C THR A 129 -23.72 33.81 23.85
N PRO A 130 -24.43 34.94 23.87
CA PRO A 130 -24.51 35.81 25.04
C PRO A 130 -25.27 35.06 26.14
N ASP A 131 -24.63 34.97 27.30
CA ASP A 131 -25.28 34.61 28.56
C ASP A 131 -26.46 35.59 28.80
N GLN A 132 -27.68 35.05 28.88
CA GLN A 132 -28.87 35.75 29.41
C GLN A 132 -29.59 34.83 30.39
#